data_AF-A0AA47FGI7-F1
#
_entry.id   AF-A0AA47FGI7-F1
#
_cell.length_a   1.000
_cell.length_b   1.000
_cell.length_c   1.000
_cell.angle_alpha   90.00
_cell.angle_beta   90.00
_cell.angle_gamma   90.00
#
_symmetry.space_group_name_H-M   'P 1'
#
loop_
_entity.id
_entity.type
_entity.pdbx_description
1 polymer ?
#
loop_
_entity_poly.entity_id
_entity_poly.type
_entity_poly.pdbx_seq_one_letter_code
_entity_poly.pdbx_strand_id
1 'polypeptide(L)'
;MTQPPNPGQPFYQQQPSAPSAPATGQPYPPQQQFQGAPGAPGAPGVPGQPLGQTPSGESLFGSLFDTSKEFVTKYSRIVFIVAAIAVGLGWLGVGYMGGKMGAVATALSDPRNYDGSTFDGLSFVLSLLFSAPAYLTVLFVIRLFIELVSNSAKTNQQI
;
A
#
# COMPACT_ATOMS: atom_id res chain seq x y z
N MET A 1 63.17 13.29 -12.86
CA MET A 1 63.57 12.54 -11.65
C MET A 1 62.69 13.02 -10.52
N THR A 2 61.69 12.25 -10.10
CA THR A 2 60.80 12.64 -9.00
C THR A 2 61.29 11.96 -7.72
N GLN A 3 61.48 12.78 -6.68
CA GLN A 3 61.95 12.36 -5.36
C GLN A 3 60.95 11.38 -4.73
N PRO A 4 61.39 10.28 -4.10
CA PRO A 4 60.46 9.36 -3.44
C PRO A 4 59.77 10.05 -2.23
N PRO A 5 58.47 9.80 -1.99
CA PRO A 5 57.74 10.41 -0.87
C PRO A 5 58.30 9.99 0.50
N ASN A 6 58.39 10.93 1.44
CA ASN A 6 58.86 10.65 2.80
C ASN A 6 57.79 9.87 3.59
N PRO A 7 58.12 8.73 4.24
CA PRO A 7 57.13 7.90 4.93
C PRO A 7 56.48 8.64 6.11
N GLY A 8 55.15 8.71 6.12
CA GLY A 8 54.35 9.31 7.20
C GLY A 8 53.49 10.51 6.81
N GLN A 9 53.57 10.99 5.56
CA GLN A 9 52.65 12.02 5.07
C GLN A 9 51.42 11.39 4.41
N PRO A 10 50.19 11.85 4.72
CA PRO A 10 48.99 11.36 4.05
C PRO A 10 49.07 11.67 2.55
N PHE A 11 48.76 10.67 1.73
CA PHE A 11 48.75 10.77 0.28
C PHE A 11 47.57 11.66 -0.13
N TYR A 12 47.82 12.95 -0.39
CA TYR A 12 46.82 13.78 -1.06
C TYR A 12 46.74 13.31 -2.51
N GLN A 13 45.61 12.69 -2.89
CA GLN A 13 45.30 12.46 -4.29
C GLN A 13 45.41 13.81 -5.00
N GLN A 14 46.18 13.87 -6.10
CA GLN A 14 46.28 15.08 -6.89
C GLN A 14 44.86 15.46 -7.33
N GLN A 15 44.33 16.51 -6.71
CA GLN A 15 43.06 17.08 -7.09
C GLN A 15 43.20 17.54 -8.55
N PRO A 16 42.34 17.10 -9.48
CA PRO A 16 42.35 17.62 -10.83
C PRO A 16 42.24 19.14 -10.74
N SER A 17 43.18 19.86 -11.37
CA SER A 17 43.12 21.31 -11.44
C SER A 17 41.72 21.74 -11.87
N ALA A 18 41.11 22.65 -11.10
CA ALA A 18 39.80 23.17 -11.42
C ALA A 18 39.81 23.73 -12.85
N PRO A 19 38.81 23.42 -13.69
CA PRO A 19 38.73 24.00 -15.03
C PRO A 19 38.71 25.52 -14.91
N SER A 20 39.64 26.18 -15.60
CA SER A 20 39.70 27.64 -15.66
C SER A 20 38.34 28.21 -16.08
N ALA A 21 37.89 29.25 -15.39
CA ALA A 21 36.64 29.94 -15.68
C ALA A 21 36.59 30.40 -17.15
N PRO A 22 35.45 30.25 -17.86
CA PRO A 22 35.33 30.79 -19.21
C PRO A 22 35.44 32.32 -19.18
N ALA A 23 36.08 32.89 -20.19
CA ALA A 23 36.09 34.34 -20.40
C ALA A 23 34.66 34.88 -20.58
N THR A 24 34.43 36.09 -20.06
CA THR A 24 33.12 36.76 -20.05
C THR A 24 32.49 36.82 -21.45
N GLY A 25 31.29 36.23 -21.59
CA GLY A 25 30.47 36.31 -22.81
C GLY A 25 30.21 34.97 -23.53
N GLN A 26 30.72 33.84 -23.04
CA GLN A 26 30.44 32.53 -23.64
C GLN A 26 29.33 31.78 -22.88
N PRO A 27 28.34 31.18 -23.58
CA PRO A 27 27.35 30.29 -22.96
C PRO A 27 28.04 29.05 -22.37
N TYR A 28 27.65 28.67 -21.16
CA TYR A 28 28.07 27.39 -20.57
C TYR A 28 27.58 26.23 -21.43
N PRO A 29 28.42 25.21 -21.72
CA PRO A 29 27.92 24.00 -22.36
C PRO A 29 26.91 23.31 -21.44
N PRO A 30 25.81 22.75 -21.97
CA PRO A 30 24.83 22.04 -21.16
C PRO A 30 25.52 20.86 -20.47
N GLN A 31 25.57 20.90 -19.13
CA GLN A 31 26.02 19.76 -18.35
C GLN A 31 25.01 18.63 -18.58
N GLN A 32 25.48 17.53 -19.18
CA GLN A 32 24.72 16.30 -19.27
C GLN A 32 24.39 15.84 -17.84
N GLN A 33 23.14 16.04 -17.42
CA GLN A 33 22.60 15.41 -16.23
C GLN A 33 22.55 13.90 -16.50
N PHE A 34 23.59 13.20 -16.07
CA PHE A 34 23.53 11.76 -15.91
C PHE A 34 22.44 11.47 -14.87
N GLN A 35 21.29 10.96 -15.34
CA GLN A 35 20.27 10.36 -14.48
C GLN A 35 20.91 9.14 -13.81
N GLY A 36 21.28 9.30 -12.54
CA GLY A 36 21.74 8.21 -11.69
C GLY A 36 20.64 7.17 -11.51
N ALA A 37 21.00 5.90 -11.64
CA ALA A 37 20.11 4.76 -11.45
C ALA A 37 19.52 4.73 -10.02
N PRO A 38 18.29 4.17 -9.84
CA PRO A 38 17.67 4.06 -8.53
C PRO A 38 18.51 3.17 -7.61
N GLY A 39 19.04 3.72 -6.52
CA GLY A 39 19.66 2.94 -5.42
C GLY A 39 21.09 3.30 -5.01
N ALA A 40 21.73 4.32 -5.59
CA ALA A 40 23.05 4.76 -5.15
C ALA A 40 22.96 5.72 -3.92
N PRO A 41 23.79 5.55 -2.87
CA PRO A 41 23.85 6.46 -1.74
C PRO A 41 24.24 7.87 -2.21
N GLY A 42 23.39 8.86 -1.93
CA GLY A 42 23.60 10.25 -2.34
C GLY A 42 24.87 10.84 -1.76
N ALA A 43 25.71 11.41 -2.61
CA ALA A 43 26.85 12.23 -2.20
C ALA A 43 26.36 13.47 -1.42
N PRO A 44 27.15 14.00 -0.46
CA PRO A 44 26.77 15.18 0.33
C PRO A 44 26.49 16.38 -0.58
N GLY A 45 25.26 16.90 -0.50
CA GLY A 45 24.75 17.95 -1.36
C GLY A 45 25.47 19.29 -1.22
N VAL A 46 25.51 20.02 -2.32
CA VAL A 46 26.01 21.40 -2.44
C VAL A 46 25.11 22.34 -1.62
N PRO A 47 25.65 23.29 -0.83
CA PRO A 47 24.84 24.23 -0.06
C PRO A 47 23.99 25.11 -1.00
N GLY A 48 22.67 25.08 -0.84
CA GLY A 48 21.74 26.00 -1.53
C GLY A 48 20.75 25.35 -2.49
N GLN A 49 20.78 24.04 -2.72
CA GLN A 49 19.64 23.38 -3.34
C GLN A 49 18.55 23.15 -2.29
N PRO A 50 17.27 23.48 -2.56
CA PRO A 50 16.19 23.03 -1.70
C PRO A 50 16.34 21.52 -1.62
N LEU A 51 16.61 21.02 -0.41
CA LEU A 51 16.57 19.59 -0.11
C LEU A 51 15.25 19.10 -0.68
N GLY A 52 15.33 18.31 -1.76
CA GLY A 52 14.15 17.68 -2.33
C GLY A 52 13.41 17.05 -1.17
N GLN A 53 12.15 17.46 -1.00
CA GLN A 53 11.29 16.96 0.06
C GLN A 53 11.45 15.44 0.04
N THR A 54 12.10 14.91 1.09
CA THR A 54 12.06 13.49 1.34
C THR A 54 10.59 13.14 1.32
N PRO A 55 10.13 12.10 0.59
CA PRO A 55 8.73 11.70 0.64
C PRO A 55 8.42 11.54 2.13
N SER A 56 7.67 12.50 2.67
CA SER A 56 7.24 12.47 4.05
C SER A 56 6.55 11.14 4.17
N GLY A 57 7.13 10.22 4.95
CA GLY A 57 6.62 8.85 5.06
C GLY A 57 5.17 8.95 5.50
N GLU A 58 4.26 8.87 4.54
CA GLU A 58 2.83 8.96 4.76
C GLU A 58 2.49 7.76 5.65
N SER A 59 2.22 8.03 6.93
CA SER A 59 1.86 6.98 7.88
C SER A 59 0.60 6.31 7.37
N LEU A 60 0.66 4.99 7.14
CA LEU A 60 -0.48 4.21 6.67
C LEU A 60 -1.71 4.43 7.55
N PHE A 61 -1.51 4.54 8.88
CA PHE A 61 -2.58 4.87 9.83
C PHE A 61 -3.19 6.27 9.61
N GLY A 62 -2.37 7.27 9.27
CA GLY A 62 -2.87 8.61 8.94
C GLY A 62 -3.63 8.62 7.61
N SER A 63 -3.10 7.92 6.60
CA SER A 63 -3.76 7.82 5.29
C SER A 63 -5.08 7.06 5.35
N LEU A 64 -5.25 6.09 6.27
CA LEU A 64 -6.49 5.32 6.39
C LEU A 64 -7.70 6.16 6.81
N PHE A 65 -7.48 7.25 7.56
CA PHE A 65 -8.52 8.21 7.92
C PHE A 65 -8.59 9.40 6.98
N ASP A 66 -7.65 9.52 6.04
CA ASP A 66 -7.70 10.53 5.00
C ASP A 66 -8.78 10.17 3.99
N THR A 67 -9.86 10.95 3.98
CA THR A 67 -11.00 10.77 3.06
C THR A 67 -10.77 11.49 1.73
N SER A 68 -9.53 11.90 1.44
CA SER A 68 -9.16 12.59 0.21
C SER A 68 -9.41 11.72 -1.04
N LYS A 69 -9.65 12.39 -2.17
CA LYS A 69 -9.77 11.72 -3.47
C LYS A 69 -8.50 10.95 -3.86
N GLU A 70 -7.35 11.39 -3.36
CA GLU A 70 -6.03 10.81 -3.63
C GLU A 70 -5.81 9.50 -2.86
N PHE A 71 -6.38 9.38 -1.66
CA PHE A 71 -6.38 8.12 -0.92
C PHE A 71 -7.11 7.01 -1.69
N VAL A 72 -8.31 7.28 -2.20
CA VAL A 72 -9.11 6.25 -2.89
C VAL A 72 -8.44 5.82 -4.19
N THR A 73 -7.84 6.73 -4.95
CA THR A 73 -7.14 6.36 -6.19
C THR A 73 -5.91 5.49 -5.93
N LYS A 74 -5.16 5.74 -4.84
CA LYS A 74 -3.94 5.00 -4.49
C LYS A 74 -4.20 3.69 -3.74
N TYR A 75 -5.20 3.65 -2.88
CA TYR A 75 -5.45 2.55 -1.93
C TYR A 75 -6.75 1.77 -2.16
N SER A 76 -7.56 2.10 -3.18
CA SER A 76 -8.83 1.40 -3.53
C SER A 76 -8.73 -0.12 -3.50
N ARG A 77 -7.65 -0.69 -4.05
CA ARG A 77 -7.42 -2.13 -4.07
C ARG A 77 -7.25 -2.70 -2.65
N ILE A 78 -6.48 -2.03 -1.80
CA ILE A 78 -6.22 -2.47 -0.43
C ILE A 78 -7.50 -2.36 0.40
N VAL A 79 -8.22 -1.24 0.28
CA VAL A 79 -9.52 -1.03 0.93
C VAL A 79 -10.51 -2.14 0.54
N PHE A 80 -10.59 -2.48 -0.75
CA PHE A 80 -11.46 -3.56 -1.21
C PHE A 80 -11.07 -4.92 -0.63
N ILE A 81 -9.78 -5.25 -0.57
CA ILE A 81 -9.30 -6.52 0.01
C ILE A 81 -9.69 -6.61 1.49
N VAL A 82 -9.44 -5.56 2.28
CA VAL A 82 -9.79 -5.53 3.70
C VAL A 82 -11.30 -5.69 3.90
N ALA A 83 -12.10 -4.96 3.11
CA ALA A 83 -13.54 -5.08 3.13
C ALA A 83 -14.02 -6.50 2.76
N ALA A 84 -13.42 -7.11 1.72
CA ALA A 84 -13.78 -8.46 1.30
C ALA A 84 -13.46 -9.51 2.37
N ILE A 85 -12.34 -9.38 3.08
CA ILE A 85 -11.99 -10.24 4.22
C ILE A 85 -13.02 -10.06 5.35
N ALA A 86 -13.36 -8.83 5.72
CA ALA A 86 -14.33 -8.55 6.77
C ALA A 86 -15.72 -9.11 6.44
N VAL A 87 -16.19 -8.91 5.20
CA VAL A 87 -17.45 -9.45 4.71
C VAL A 87 -17.40 -10.98 4.68
N GLY A 88 -16.30 -11.58 4.23
CA GLY A 88 -16.10 -13.03 4.21
C GLY A 88 -16.12 -13.65 5.61
N LEU A 89 -15.45 -13.05 6.59
CA LEU A 89 -15.49 -13.49 7.98
C LEU A 89 -16.89 -13.34 8.59
N GLY A 90 -17.58 -12.25 8.31
CA GLY A 90 -18.97 -12.06 8.72
C GLY A 90 -19.90 -13.12 8.14
N TRP A 91 -19.69 -13.49 6.86
CA TRP A 91 -20.45 -14.54 6.19
C TRP A 91 -20.19 -15.92 6.82
N LEU A 92 -18.93 -16.25 7.10
CA LEU A 92 -18.55 -17.46 7.83
C LEU A 92 -19.19 -17.51 9.23
N GLY A 93 -19.27 -16.36 9.91
CA GLY A 93 -19.96 -16.22 11.20
C GLY A 93 -21.45 -16.59 11.12
N VAL A 94 -22.14 -16.18 10.05
CA VAL A 94 -23.54 -16.58 9.80
C VAL A 94 -23.65 -18.08 9.60
N GLY A 95 -22.77 -18.67 8.79
CA GLY A 95 -22.71 -20.12 8.62
C GLY A 95 -22.53 -20.85 9.96
N TYR A 96 -21.56 -20.41 10.77
CA TYR A 96 -21.29 -20.99 12.09
C TYR A 96 -22.52 -20.93 13.00
N MET A 97 -23.22 -19.80 13.06
CA MET A 97 -24.47 -19.69 13.80
C MET A 97 -25.55 -20.60 13.24
N GLY A 98 -25.65 -20.74 11.91
CA GLY A 98 -26.53 -21.70 11.26
C GLY A 98 -26.28 -23.13 11.71
N GLY A 99 -25.01 -23.57 11.75
CA GLY A 99 -24.66 -24.91 12.24
C GLY A 99 -24.96 -25.13 13.72
N LYS A 100 -24.79 -24.11 14.57
CA LYS A 100 -25.19 -24.18 15.98
C LYS A 100 -26.70 -24.26 16.17
N MET A 101 -27.47 -23.47 15.42
CA MET A 101 -28.93 -23.49 15.49
C MET A 101 -29.51 -24.79 14.92
N GLY A 102 -28.92 -25.34 13.85
CA GLY A 102 -29.30 -26.64 13.31
C GLY A 102 -29.11 -27.78 14.32
N ALA A 103 -28.04 -27.73 15.10
CA ALA A 103 -27.81 -28.68 16.18
C ALA A 103 -28.88 -28.58 17.28
N VAL A 104 -29.34 -27.37 17.63
CA VAL A 104 -30.46 -27.16 18.56
C VAL A 104 -31.76 -27.76 18.00
N ALA A 105 -32.04 -27.53 16.71
CA ALA A 105 -33.24 -28.09 16.06
C ALA A 105 -33.22 -29.63 16.08
N THR A 106 -32.06 -30.24 15.82
CA THR A 106 -31.87 -31.69 15.89
C THR A 106 -32.03 -32.22 17.32
N ALA A 107 -31.57 -31.47 18.33
CA ALA A 107 -31.74 -31.82 19.74
C ALA A 107 -33.21 -31.86 20.19
N LEU A 108 -34.07 -31.02 19.61
CA LEU A 108 -35.50 -31.09 19.89
C LEU A 108 -36.11 -32.41 19.40
N SER A 109 -35.56 -33.00 18.34
CA SER A 109 -35.99 -34.32 17.83
C SER A 109 -35.30 -35.50 18.53
N ASP A 110 -34.07 -35.35 19.00
CA ASP A 110 -33.36 -36.38 19.79
C ASP A 110 -32.53 -35.73 20.91
N PRO A 111 -33.13 -35.51 22.10
CA PRO A 111 -32.49 -34.76 23.18
C PRO A 111 -31.30 -35.47 23.83
N ARG A 112 -31.17 -36.78 23.63
CA ARG A 112 -30.14 -37.60 24.31
C ARG A 112 -28.75 -37.40 23.73
N ASN A 113 -28.67 -36.83 22.52
CA ASN A 113 -27.43 -36.62 21.80
C ASN A 113 -26.96 -35.14 21.80
N TYR A 114 -27.63 -34.24 22.54
CA TYR A 114 -27.27 -32.83 22.61
C TYR A 114 -26.47 -32.51 23.87
N ASP A 115 -25.17 -32.26 23.70
CA ASP A 115 -24.23 -31.90 24.77
C ASP A 115 -23.97 -30.37 24.82
N GLY A 116 -24.43 -29.62 23.81
CA GLY A 116 -24.16 -28.18 23.66
C GLY A 116 -22.89 -27.88 22.86
N SER A 117 -22.01 -28.87 22.65
CA SER A 117 -20.91 -28.82 21.67
C SER A 117 -21.30 -29.29 20.26
N THR A 118 -22.47 -29.89 20.11
CA THR A 118 -22.97 -30.42 18.83
C THR A 118 -23.07 -29.34 17.74
N PHE A 119 -22.68 -29.71 16.53
CA PHE A 119 -22.66 -28.85 15.36
C PHE A 119 -23.30 -29.55 14.16
N ASP A 120 -24.26 -28.89 13.51
CA ASP A 120 -24.88 -29.41 12.30
C ASP A 120 -24.19 -28.84 11.05
N GLY A 121 -23.40 -29.69 10.38
CA GLY A 121 -22.70 -29.33 9.16
C GLY A 121 -23.64 -29.01 7.99
N LEU A 122 -24.81 -29.63 7.91
CA LEU A 122 -25.76 -29.35 6.84
C LEU A 122 -26.36 -27.95 7.00
N SER A 123 -26.82 -27.61 8.21
CA SER A 123 -27.33 -26.27 8.50
C SER A 123 -26.25 -25.19 8.34
N PHE A 124 -24.98 -25.50 8.62
CA PHE A 124 -23.87 -24.60 8.30
C PHE A 124 -23.78 -24.30 6.79
N VAL A 125 -23.74 -25.34 5.96
CA VAL A 125 -23.62 -25.18 4.50
C VAL A 125 -24.85 -24.50 3.91
N LEU A 126 -26.06 -24.88 4.34
CA LEU A 126 -27.30 -24.26 3.90
C LEU A 126 -27.37 -22.79 4.31
N SER A 127 -26.94 -22.46 5.54
CA SER A 127 -26.87 -21.08 6.01
C SER A 127 -25.92 -20.24 5.15
N LEU A 128 -24.74 -20.76 4.79
CA LEU A 128 -23.83 -20.09 3.86
C LEU A 128 -24.48 -19.91 2.49
N LEU A 129 -25.04 -20.98 1.92
CA LEU A 129 -25.62 -20.96 0.57
C LEU A 129 -26.77 -19.95 0.45
N PHE A 130 -27.71 -19.94 1.40
CA PHE A 130 -28.85 -19.04 1.35
C PHE A 130 -28.53 -17.60 1.74
N SER A 131 -27.48 -17.37 2.53
CA SER A 131 -27.00 -16.01 2.82
C SER A 131 -26.07 -15.46 1.73
N ALA A 132 -25.51 -16.33 0.87
CA ALA A 132 -24.56 -15.94 -0.19
C ALA A 132 -25.04 -14.75 -1.04
N PRO A 133 -26.30 -14.70 -1.53
CA PRO A 133 -26.77 -13.59 -2.36
C PRO A 133 -26.64 -12.22 -1.68
N ALA A 134 -26.95 -12.14 -0.38
CA ALA A 134 -26.85 -10.90 0.39
C ALA A 134 -25.39 -10.45 0.53
N TYR A 135 -24.49 -11.36 0.92
CA TYR A 135 -23.08 -11.04 1.10
C TYR A 135 -22.37 -10.71 -0.22
N LEU A 136 -22.71 -11.40 -1.32
CA LEU A 136 -22.21 -11.07 -2.66
C LEU A 136 -22.73 -9.70 -3.12
N THR A 137 -23.97 -9.35 -2.81
CA THR A 137 -24.52 -8.02 -3.10
C THR A 137 -23.74 -6.94 -2.35
N VAL A 138 -23.40 -7.15 -1.07
CA VAL A 138 -22.57 -6.22 -0.29
C VAL A 138 -21.19 -6.04 -0.93
N LEU A 139 -20.53 -7.13 -1.35
CA LEU A 139 -19.24 -7.04 -2.06
C LEU A 139 -19.36 -6.24 -3.37
N PHE A 140 -20.42 -6.50 -4.13
CA PHE A 140 -20.68 -5.80 -5.38
C PHE A 140 -20.93 -4.30 -5.17
N VAL A 141 -21.72 -3.93 -4.15
CA VAL A 141 -21.99 -2.53 -3.81
C VAL A 141 -20.72 -1.81 -3.36
N ILE A 142 -19.88 -2.44 -2.53
CA ILE A 142 -18.58 -1.88 -2.12
C ILE A 142 -17.70 -1.66 -3.36
N ARG A 143 -17.68 -2.62 -4.28
CA ARG A 143 -16.92 -2.51 -5.53
C ARG A 143 -17.39 -1.33 -6.38
N LEU A 144 -18.70 -1.21 -6.58
CA LEU A 144 -19.30 -0.10 -7.33
C LEU A 144 -19.00 1.26 -6.68
N PHE A 145 -19.08 1.36 -5.36
CA PHE A 145 -18.78 2.59 -4.64
C PHE A 145 -17.32 3.02 -4.85
N ILE A 146 -16.37 2.09 -4.73
CA ILE A 146 -14.95 2.36 -4.94
C ILE A 146 -14.69 2.81 -6.39
N GLU A 147 -15.32 2.16 -7.38
CA GLU A 147 -15.17 2.53 -8.79
C GLU A 147 -15.79 3.90 -9.09
N LEU A 148 -16.96 4.21 -8.52
CA LEU A 148 -17.61 5.50 -8.66
C LEU A 148 -16.71 6.63 -8.12
N VAL A 149 -16.25 6.51 -6.87
CA VAL A 149 -15.38 7.52 -6.25
C VAL A 149 -14.07 7.69 -7.03
N SER A 150 -13.47 6.58 -7.46
CA SER A 150 -12.24 6.58 -8.24
C SER A 150 -12.40 7.26 -9.61
N ASN A 151 -13.53 7.05 -10.28
CA ASN A 151 -13.81 7.65 -11.59
C ASN A 151 -14.17 9.15 -11.46
N SER A 152 -14.96 9.53 -10.44
CA SER A 152 -15.26 10.93 -10.18
C SER A 152 -14.03 11.77 -9.81
N ALA A 153 -13.00 11.15 -9.20
CA ALA A 153 -11.74 11.83 -8.93
C ALA A 153 -10.96 12.17 -10.22
N LYS A 154 -10.97 11.27 -11.21
CA LYS A 154 -10.25 11.45 -12.48
C LYS A 154 -10.88 12.48 -13.41
N THR A 155 -12.22 12.57 -13.43
CA THR A 155 -12.94 13.54 -14.27
C THR A 155 -12.63 15.00 -13.91
N ASN A 156 -12.23 15.28 -12.65
CA ASN A 156 -11.88 16.64 -12.21
C ASN A 156 -10.46 17.09 -12.57
N GLN A 157 -9.61 16.22 -13.14
CA GLN A 157 -8.25 16.58 -13.56
C GLN A 157 -8.14 16.89 -15.06
N GLN A 158 -9.25 16.82 -15.81
CA GLN A 158 -9.29 17.06 -17.27
C GLN A 158 -9.99 18.38 -17.66
N ILE A 159 -10.24 19.27 -16.69
CA ILE A 159 -10.77 20.63 -16.88
C ILE A 159 -9.73 21.60 -16.34
#